data_AF-A0A516NY27-F1
#
_entry.id   AF-A0A516NY27-F1
#
_cell.length_a   1.000
_cell.length_b   1.000
_cell.length_c   1.000
_cell.angle_alpha   90.00
_cell.angle_beta   90.00
_cell.angle_gamma   90.00
#
_symmetry.space_group_name_H-M   'P 1'
#
loop_
_entity.id
_entity.type
_entity.pdbx_description
1 polymer ?
#
loop_
_entity_poly.entity_id
_entity_poly.type
_entity_poly.pdbx_seq_one_letter_code
_entity_poly.pdbx_strand_id
1 'polypeptide(L)'
;MSDAARRELLLRGVAGTATVLSVRARRSEPEHEFWIRVQLEDRHPYETRVRQRVGASDLEWMQPGDVVSCRVDPGDHDRVVLYAPPPEEATRTNIAKILSDGRRARATVLAAAPVAADYAGRDDPVLRLDLELHAWDEPSPWLVRVVAAVPLSAIELVDLGRQLEVAFFTVDRGESVAVDWAASRAL
;
A
#
# COMPACT_ATOMS: atom_id res chain seq x y z
N MET A 1 -19.72 -11.70 10.88
CA MET A 1 -20.15 -12.37 9.62
C MET A 1 -19.48 -13.75 9.55
N SER A 2 -20.12 -14.77 8.96
CA SER A 2 -19.49 -16.11 8.85
C SER A 2 -18.40 -16.14 7.76
N ASP A 3 -17.43 -17.06 7.88
CA ASP A 3 -16.35 -17.20 6.89
C ASP A 3 -16.87 -17.58 5.49
N ALA A 4 -17.95 -18.36 5.43
CA ALA A 4 -18.61 -18.70 4.16
C ALA A 4 -19.22 -17.47 3.48
N ALA A 5 -19.92 -16.62 4.24
CA ALA A 5 -20.48 -15.36 3.73
C ALA A 5 -19.37 -14.38 3.33
N ARG A 6 -18.27 -14.34 4.08
CA ARG A 6 -17.07 -13.56 3.72
C ARG A 6 -16.48 -14.03 2.39
N ARG A 7 -16.29 -15.34 2.23
CA ARG A 7 -15.74 -15.95 1.01
C ARG A 7 -16.63 -15.67 -0.21
N GLU A 8 -17.95 -15.77 -0.05
CA GLU A 8 -18.90 -15.44 -1.10
C GLU A 8 -18.77 -13.97 -1.54
N LEU A 9 -18.76 -13.03 -0.59
CA LEU A 9 -18.59 -11.60 -0.85
C LEU A 9 -17.25 -11.30 -1.53
N LEU A 10 -16.17 -11.94 -1.12
CA LEU A 10 -14.86 -11.78 -1.76
C LEU A 10 -14.86 -12.24 -3.23
N LEU A 11 -15.68 -13.23 -3.59
CA LEU A 11 -15.76 -13.78 -4.94
C LEU A 11 -16.78 -13.05 -5.83
N ARG A 12 -17.89 -12.57 -5.26
CA ARG A 12 -19.06 -12.12 -6.03
C ARG A 12 -19.50 -10.69 -5.72
N GLY A 13 -18.94 -10.07 -4.68
CA GLY A 13 -19.28 -8.70 -4.32
C GLY A 13 -18.77 -7.69 -5.35
N VAL A 14 -19.46 -6.56 -5.43
CA VAL A 14 -19.05 -5.41 -6.23
C VAL A 14 -17.75 -4.86 -5.66
N ALA A 15 -16.75 -4.66 -6.51
CA ALA A 15 -15.47 -4.07 -6.12
C ALA A 15 -15.63 -2.59 -5.79
N GLY A 16 -14.95 -2.14 -4.74
CA GLY A 16 -14.91 -0.74 -4.35
C GLY A 16 -13.70 -0.41 -3.49
N THR A 17 -13.63 0.85 -3.11
CA THR A 17 -12.70 1.33 -2.08
C THR A 17 -13.49 1.81 -0.87
N ALA A 18 -12.83 1.83 0.29
CA ALA A 18 -13.40 2.33 1.52
C ALA A 18 -12.36 3.18 2.26
N THR A 19 -12.72 4.41 2.59
CA THR A 19 -11.95 5.25 3.51
C THR A 19 -12.33 4.87 4.94
N VAL A 20 -11.36 4.53 5.77
CA VAL A 20 -11.56 4.25 7.18
C VAL A 20 -11.75 5.57 7.92
N LEU A 21 -12.91 5.76 8.55
CA LEU A 21 -13.21 6.95 9.35
C LEU A 21 -12.89 6.73 10.82
N SER A 22 -13.09 5.50 11.32
CA SER A 22 -12.62 5.09 12.66
C SER A 22 -12.50 3.57 12.75
N VAL A 23 -11.61 3.10 13.61
CA VAL A 23 -11.48 1.69 14.00
C VAL A 23 -11.57 1.56 15.51
N ARG A 24 -12.35 0.59 16.00
CA ARG A 24 -12.48 0.29 17.42
C ARG A 24 -12.24 -1.19 17.68
N ALA A 25 -11.23 -1.49 18.48
CA ALA A 25 -11.06 -2.81 19.06
C ALA A 25 -12.05 -2.99 20.22
N ARG A 26 -12.80 -4.10 20.22
CA ARG A 26 -13.57 -4.50 21.40
C ARG A 26 -12.71 -5.39 22.27
N ARG A 27 -12.49 -4.97 23.52
CA ARG A 27 -11.60 -5.66 24.49
C ARG A 27 -11.95 -7.14 24.75
N SER A 28 -13.14 -7.59 24.35
CA SER A 28 -13.67 -8.93 24.58
C SER A 28 -13.88 -9.77 23.32
N GLU A 29 -13.60 -9.24 22.12
CA GLU A 29 -13.90 -9.92 20.85
C GLU A 29 -12.71 -9.83 19.89
N PRO A 30 -12.41 -10.89 19.10
CA PRO A 30 -11.35 -10.85 18.08
C PRO A 30 -11.74 -10.00 16.84
N GLU A 31 -12.90 -9.36 16.87
CA GLU A 31 -13.44 -8.54 15.78
C GLU A 31 -13.18 -7.06 16.02
N HIS A 32 -12.91 -6.35 14.93
CA HIS A 32 -12.79 -4.90 14.90
C HIS A 32 -14.07 -4.31 14.29
N GLU A 33 -14.53 -3.20 14.87
CA GLU A 33 -15.61 -2.40 14.30
C GLU A 33 -15.00 -1.21 13.55
N PHE A 34 -15.24 -1.18 12.24
CA PHE A 34 -14.82 -0.10 11.36
C PHE A 34 -16.02 0.77 11.03
N TRP A 35 -15.85 2.09 11.12
CA TRP A 35 -16.72 3.05 10.45
C TRP A 35 -16.01 3.50 9.19
N ILE A 36 -16.66 3.34 8.04
CA ILE A 36 -16.05 3.57 6.73
C ILE A 36 -16.94 4.44 5.85
N ARG A 37 -16.32 5.09 4.87
CA ARG A 37 -16.99 5.66 3.71
C ARG A 37 -16.65 4.82 2.49
N VAL A 38 -17.65 4.17 1.90
CA VAL A 38 -17.53 3.32 0.72
C VAL A 38 -17.65 4.17 -0.54
N GLN A 39 -16.78 3.91 -1.52
CA GLN A 39 -16.83 4.46 -2.87
C GLN A 39 -16.91 3.32 -3.88
N LEU A 40 -17.91 3.39 -4.76
CA LEU A 40 -18.10 2.49 -5.91
C LEU A 40 -18.09 3.35 -7.19
N GLU A 41 -17.72 2.75 -8.32
CA GLU A 41 -17.55 3.48 -9.60
C GLU A 41 -18.84 4.21 -10.03
N ASP A 42 -19.98 3.52 -9.96
CA ASP A 42 -21.27 4.04 -10.44
C ASP A 42 -22.23 4.49 -9.33
N ARG A 43 -21.74 4.75 -8.11
CA ARG A 43 -22.61 5.15 -6.98
C ARG A 43 -22.03 6.30 -6.16
N HIS A 44 -22.93 7.06 -5.56
CA HIS A 44 -22.56 8.07 -4.58
C HIS A 44 -21.92 7.41 -3.36
N PRO A 45 -20.84 7.99 -2.81
CA PRO A 45 -20.25 7.46 -1.59
C PRO A 45 -21.24 7.48 -0.43
N TYR A 46 -21.15 6.46 0.40
CA TYR A 46 -22.02 6.29 1.57
C TYR A 46 -21.22 5.76 2.75
N GLU A 47 -21.74 5.94 3.96
CA GLU A 47 -21.07 5.52 5.18
C GLU A 47 -21.78 4.32 5.80
N THR A 48 -21.01 3.35 6.28
CA THR A 48 -21.56 2.18 6.98
C THR A 48 -20.58 1.67 8.05
N ARG A 49 -21.03 0.72 8.88
CA ARG A 49 -20.23 0.08 9.92
C ARG A 49 -20.01 -1.38 9.59
N VAL A 50 -18.74 -1.81 9.62
CA VAL A 50 -18.34 -3.18 9.31
C VAL A 50 -17.74 -3.82 10.55
N ARG A 51 -18.17 -5.05 10.83
CA ARG A 51 -17.58 -5.89 11.88
C ARG A 51 -16.90 -7.08 11.23
N GLN A 52 -15.58 -7.16 11.40
CA GLN A 52 -14.80 -8.27 10.86
C GLN A 52 -13.55 -8.57 11.68
N ARG A 53 -13.10 -9.82 11.60
CA ARG A 53 -11.77 -10.23 12.07
C ARG A 53 -10.73 -9.81 11.06
N VAL A 54 -9.64 -9.25 11.54
CA VAL A 54 -8.52 -8.75 10.73
C VAL A 54 -7.23 -9.21 11.40
N GLY A 55 -6.29 -9.74 10.63
CA GLY A 55 -4.97 -10.09 11.16
C GLY A 55 -4.21 -8.83 11.56
N ALA A 56 -3.24 -8.96 12.48
CA ALA A 56 -2.46 -7.81 12.96
C ALA A 56 -1.80 -7.04 11.81
N SER A 57 -1.21 -7.75 10.85
CA SER A 57 -0.56 -7.15 9.67
C SER A 57 -1.53 -6.39 8.78
N ASP A 58 -2.76 -6.87 8.57
CA ASP A 58 -3.77 -6.16 7.78
C ASP A 58 -4.29 -4.92 8.55
N LEU A 59 -4.38 -5.00 9.88
CA LEU A 59 -4.89 -3.93 10.73
C LEU A 59 -3.99 -2.69 10.72
N GLU A 60 -2.68 -2.86 10.54
CA GLU A 60 -1.72 -1.76 10.36
C GLU A 60 -2.09 -0.85 9.17
N TRP A 61 -2.81 -1.38 8.17
CA TRP A 61 -3.26 -0.69 6.96
C TRP A 61 -4.72 -0.20 7.03
N MET A 62 -5.40 -0.39 8.15
CA MET A 62 -6.82 -0.09 8.31
C MET A 62 -7.05 0.92 9.46
N GLN A 63 -6.24 1.98 9.49
CA GLN A 63 -6.33 3.07 10.46
C GLN A 63 -7.16 4.24 9.92
N PRO A 64 -7.67 5.13 10.79
CA PRO A 64 -8.44 6.29 10.34
C PRO A 64 -7.65 7.13 9.32
N GLY A 65 -8.29 7.42 8.18
CA GLY A 65 -7.68 8.10 7.03
C GLY A 65 -7.22 7.15 5.92
N ASP A 66 -6.99 5.87 6.22
CA ASP A 66 -6.53 4.91 5.21
C ASP A 66 -7.64 4.56 4.21
N VAL A 67 -7.24 4.33 2.95
CA VAL A 67 -8.11 3.84 1.89
C VAL A 67 -7.79 2.38 1.64
N VAL A 68 -8.79 1.51 1.79
CA VAL A 68 -8.67 0.05 1.70
C VAL A 68 -9.61 -0.49 0.63
N SER A 69 -9.36 -1.70 0.14
CA SER A 69 -10.29 -2.32 -0.81
C SER A 69 -11.49 -2.93 -0.09
N CYS A 70 -12.64 -2.91 -0.75
CA CYS A 70 -13.85 -3.51 -0.23
C CYS A 70 -14.62 -4.31 -1.29
N ARG A 71 -15.40 -5.29 -0.81
CA ARG A 71 -16.46 -5.96 -1.58
C ARG A 71 -17.80 -5.67 -0.93
N VAL A 72 -18.75 -5.20 -1.73
CA VAL A 72 -20.11 -4.87 -1.30
C VAL A 72 -21.10 -5.86 -1.91
N ASP A 73 -22.05 -6.36 -1.13
CA ASP A 73 -23.16 -7.15 -1.66
C ASP A 73 -24.06 -6.25 -2.53
N PRO A 74 -24.29 -6.58 -3.82
CA PRO A 74 -25.15 -5.77 -4.68
C PRO A 74 -26.60 -5.67 -4.19
N GLY A 75 -27.08 -6.64 -3.41
CA GLY A 75 -28.42 -6.68 -2.82
C GLY A 75 -28.53 -6.10 -1.41
N ASP A 76 -27.40 -5.84 -0.74
CA ASP A 76 -27.36 -5.32 0.63
C ASP A 76 -26.10 -4.45 0.85
N HIS A 77 -26.26 -3.14 0.81
CA HIS A 77 -25.13 -2.20 0.86
C HIS A 77 -24.42 -2.12 2.22
N ASP A 78 -25.02 -2.67 3.28
CA ASP A 78 -24.40 -2.80 4.61
C ASP A 78 -23.57 -4.08 4.74
N ARG A 79 -23.72 -5.04 3.82
CA ARG A 79 -22.87 -6.23 3.74
C ARG A 79 -21.60 -5.90 2.97
N VAL A 80 -20.59 -5.50 3.72
CA VAL A 80 -19.27 -5.12 3.21
C VAL A 80 -18.18 -5.98 3.81
N VAL A 81 -17.19 -6.36 3.00
CA VAL A 81 -15.93 -6.98 3.44
C VAL A 81 -14.78 -6.07 3.08
N LEU A 82 -13.95 -5.74 4.08
CA LEU A 82 -12.70 -5.03 3.90
C LEU A 82 -11.55 -6.02 3.77
N TYR A 83 -10.61 -5.70 2.90
CA TYR A 83 -9.36 -6.43 2.76
C TYR A 83 -8.25 -5.44 2.45
N ALA A 84 -7.02 -5.80 2.84
CA ALA A 84 -5.86 -5.04 2.42
C ALA A 84 -5.89 -4.90 0.90
N PRO A 85 -5.59 -3.72 0.35
CA PRO A 85 -5.69 -3.51 -1.07
C PRO A 85 -4.86 -4.55 -1.84
N PRO A 86 -5.25 -4.92 -3.08
CA PRO A 86 -4.41 -5.78 -3.90
C PRO A 86 -3.00 -5.18 -3.97
N PRO A 87 -1.94 -6.01 -4.04
CA PRO A 87 -0.55 -5.55 -3.91
C PRO A 87 -0.25 -4.33 -4.77
N GLU A 88 -0.86 -4.23 -5.94
CA GLU A 88 -0.66 -3.14 -6.90
C GLU A 88 -1.23 -1.78 -6.45
N GLU A 89 -2.41 -1.76 -5.84
CA GLU A 89 -3.03 -0.53 -5.28
C GLU A 89 -2.51 -0.24 -3.86
N ALA A 90 -2.21 -1.29 -3.10
CA ALA A 90 -1.58 -1.19 -1.79
C ALA A 90 -0.18 -0.59 -1.90
N THR A 91 0.63 -1.03 -2.88
CA THR A 91 1.95 -0.46 -3.14
C THR A 91 1.86 1.02 -3.51
N ARG A 92 0.87 1.46 -4.31
CA ARG A 92 0.76 2.88 -4.71
C ARG A 92 0.30 3.79 -3.55
N THR A 93 -0.67 3.36 -2.75
CA THR A 93 -1.12 4.11 -1.56
C THR A 93 -0.08 4.10 -0.44
N ASN A 94 0.63 2.97 -0.24
CA ASN A 94 1.76 2.86 0.68
C ASN A 94 2.90 3.79 0.29
N ILE A 95 3.26 3.84 -1.00
CA ILE A 95 4.28 4.76 -1.51
C ILE A 95 3.91 6.22 -1.19
N ALA A 96 2.68 6.65 -1.45
CA ALA A 96 2.27 8.02 -1.17
C ALA A 96 2.37 8.38 0.32
N LYS A 97 1.94 7.48 1.21
CA LYS A 97 1.99 7.67 2.67
C LYS A 97 3.42 7.65 3.22
N ILE A 98 4.27 6.73 2.74
CA ILE A 98 5.69 6.73 3.09
C ILE A 98 6.36 8.02 2.60
N LEU A 99 6.06 8.48 1.38
CA LEU A 99 6.61 9.72 0.85
C LEU A 99 6.13 10.97 1.59
N SER A 100 4.92 10.98 2.16
CA SER A 100 4.40 12.13 2.92
C SER A 100 4.86 12.14 4.37
N ASP A 101 4.80 10.99 5.05
CA ASP A 101 4.91 10.90 6.50
C ASP A 101 6.23 10.23 6.96
N GLY A 102 6.93 9.58 6.03
CA GLY A 102 8.17 8.86 6.30
C GLY A 102 9.36 9.78 6.56
N ARG A 103 10.34 9.22 7.28
CA ARG A 103 11.67 9.82 7.46
C ARG A 103 12.41 9.81 6.13
N ARG A 104 13.24 10.83 5.88
CA ARG A 104 14.00 10.97 4.64
C ARG A 104 15.34 10.27 4.72
N ALA A 105 15.71 9.59 3.65
CA ALA A 105 17.01 8.96 3.47
C ALA A 105 17.48 9.12 2.03
N ARG A 106 18.79 8.93 1.82
CA ARG A 106 19.36 8.73 0.50
C ARG A 106 19.60 7.26 0.26
N ALA A 107 19.39 6.81 -0.96
CA ALA A 107 19.65 5.45 -1.38
C ALA A 107 20.69 5.42 -2.51
N THR A 108 21.67 4.53 -2.40
CA THR A 108 22.59 4.19 -3.49
C THR A 108 22.07 2.96 -4.22
N VAL A 109 21.94 3.03 -5.54
CA VAL A 109 21.52 1.88 -6.34
C VAL A 109 22.64 0.86 -6.44
N LEU A 110 22.40 -0.37 -6.00
CA LEU A 110 23.36 -1.48 -6.07
C LEU A 110 23.04 -2.44 -7.22
N ALA A 111 21.76 -2.62 -7.55
CA ALA A 111 21.32 -3.38 -8.71
C ALA A 111 19.90 -3.02 -9.11
N ALA A 112 19.59 -3.16 -10.40
CA ALA A 112 18.23 -3.10 -10.93
C ALA A 112 18.00 -4.32 -11.82
N ALA A 113 16.84 -4.98 -11.67
CA ALA A 113 16.46 -6.12 -12.48
C ALA A 113 14.97 -6.04 -12.88
N PRO A 114 14.60 -6.36 -14.13
CA PRO A 114 13.20 -6.42 -14.52
C PRO A 114 12.48 -7.53 -13.76
N VAL A 115 11.24 -7.27 -13.36
CA VAL A 115 10.35 -8.30 -12.80
C VAL A 115 9.46 -8.82 -13.92
N ALA A 116 9.45 -10.13 -14.17
CA ALA A 116 8.53 -10.73 -15.13
C ALA A 116 7.11 -10.69 -14.53
N ALA A 117 6.35 -9.65 -14.87
CA ALA A 117 4.92 -9.56 -14.60
C ALA A 117 4.16 -9.60 -15.93
N ASP A 118 2.88 -9.99 -15.92
CA ASP A 118 2.05 -9.86 -17.11
C ASP A 118 1.89 -8.35 -17.42
N TYR A 119 2.59 -7.89 -18.46
CA TYR A 119 2.68 -6.47 -18.86
C TYR A 119 1.42 -5.98 -19.61
N ALA A 120 0.25 -6.55 -19.32
CA ALA A 120 -0.99 -6.15 -19.98
C ALA A 120 -1.48 -4.81 -19.40
N GLY A 121 -0.96 -3.70 -19.93
CA GLY A 121 -1.55 -2.36 -19.73
C GLY A 121 -0.82 -1.41 -18.77
N ARG A 122 0.49 -1.56 -18.53
CA ARG A 122 1.30 -0.56 -17.79
C ARG A 122 2.20 0.24 -18.72
N ASP A 123 2.20 1.57 -18.56
CA ASP A 123 3.10 2.49 -19.27
C ASP A 123 4.53 2.49 -18.69
N ASP A 124 4.70 2.18 -17.41
CA ASP A 124 5.99 2.21 -16.70
C ASP A 124 6.53 0.80 -16.39
N PRO A 125 7.84 0.54 -16.62
CA PRO A 125 8.48 -0.73 -16.28
C PRO A 125 8.53 -0.99 -14.77
N VAL A 126 8.33 -2.24 -14.36
CA VAL A 126 8.44 -2.66 -12.97
C VAL A 126 9.80 -3.30 -12.74
N LEU A 127 10.60 -2.69 -11.87
CA LEU A 127 11.94 -3.15 -11.54
C LEU A 127 12.03 -3.56 -10.07
N ARG A 128 12.85 -4.57 -9.82
CA ARG A 128 13.40 -4.87 -8.50
C ARG A 128 14.70 -4.10 -8.35
N LEU A 129 14.80 -3.27 -7.31
CA LEU A 129 15.96 -2.47 -7.00
C LEU A 129 16.56 -2.96 -5.68
N ASP A 130 17.85 -3.24 -5.70
CA ASP A 130 18.65 -3.46 -4.49
C ASP A 130 19.35 -2.14 -4.16
N LEU A 131 19.13 -1.63 -2.96
CA LEU A 131 19.56 -0.29 -2.54
C LEU A 131 20.30 -0.36 -1.20
N GLU A 132 21.28 0.52 -1.03
CA GLU A 132 21.86 0.84 0.28
C GLU A 132 21.32 2.19 0.75
N LEU A 133 20.62 2.22 1.88
CA LEU A 133 20.03 3.44 2.44
C LEU A 133 20.92 4.05 3.51
N HIS A 134 20.90 5.38 3.58
CA HIS A 134 21.54 6.18 4.59
C HIS A 134 20.60 7.30 5.06
N ALA A 135 20.33 7.33 6.37
CA ALA A 135 19.57 8.38 7.04
C ALA A 135 20.43 9.05 8.10
N TRP A 136 20.23 10.34 8.34
CA TRP A 136 21.05 11.13 9.27
C TRP A 136 20.91 10.70 10.74
N ASP A 137 19.78 10.10 11.08
CA ASP A 137 19.39 9.63 12.41
C ASP A 137 19.52 8.11 12.58
N GLU A 138 20.10 7.41 11.59
CA GLU A 138 20.46 6.00 11.70
C GLU A 138 21.98 5.81 11.80
N PRO A 139 22.48 4.93 12.69
CA PRO A 139 23.91 4.82 12.98
C PRO A 139 24.73 4.18 11.86
N SER A 140 24.10 3.39 11.00
CA SER A 140 24.76 2.64 9.92
C SER A 140 23.84 2.53 8.71
N PRO A 141 24.40 2.51 7.49
CA PRO A 141 23.61 2.22 6.30
C PRO A 141 23.03 0.79 6.35
N TRP A 142 21.93 0.57 5.65
CA TRP A 142 21.28 -0.74 5.58
C TRP A 142 20.83 -1.07 4.16
N LEU A 143 20.73 -2.37 3.88
CA LEU A 143 20.37 -2.88 2.56
C LEU A 143 18.87 -3.16 2.49
N VAL A 144 18.25 -2.72 1.40
CA VAL A 144 16.83 -2.99 1.12
C VAL A 144 16.65 -3.48 -0.30
N ARG A 145 15.52 -4.13 -0.53
CA ARG A 145 15.06 -4.56 -1.83
C ARG A 145 13.63 -4.08 -2.04
N VAL A 146 13.43 -3.23 -3.03
CA VAL A 146 12.12 -2.69 -3.38
C VAL A 146 11.71 -3.15 -4.77
N VAL A 147 10.41 -3.38 -4.96
CA VAL A 147 9.83 -3.59 -6.30
C VAL A 147 8.96 -2.38 -6.59
N ALA A 148 9.33 -1.62 -7.61
CA ALA A 148 8.68 -0.36 -7.93
C ALA A 148 8.41 -0.23 -9.44
N ALA A 149 7.29 0.41 -9.78
CA ALA A 149 7.11 0.97 -11.11
C ALA A 149 8.06 2.17 -11.24
N VAL A 150 8.89 2.15 -12.27
CA VAL A 150 9.88 3.19 -12.55
C VAL A 150 9.35 4.04 -13.70
N PRO A 151 9.04 5.32 -13.48
CA PRO A 151 8.64 6.21 -14.55
C PRO A 151 9.64 6.15 -15.70
N LEU A 152 9.18 6.05 -16.95
CA LEU A 152 10.10 6.07 -18.10
C LEU A 152 11.03 7.30 -18.09
N SER A 153 10.52 8.44 -17.62
CA SER A 153 11.29 9.68 -17.43
C SER A 153 12.38 9.63 -16.34
N ALA A 154 12.42 8.57 -15.54
CA ALA A 154 13.37 8.35 -14.44
C ALA A 154 14.22 7.08 -14.64
N ILE A 155 14.14 6.43 -15.81
CA ILE A 155 14.78 5.12 -16.03
C ILE A 155 16.30 5.17 -15.91
N GLU A 156 16.94 6.29 -16.24
CA GLU A 156 18.41 6.46 -16.09
C GLU A 156 18.85 6.62 -14.62
N LEU A 157 17.91 6.87 -13.70
CA LEU A 157 18.22 7.01 -12.27
C LEU A 157 18.44 5.66 -11.57
N VAL A 158 18.10 4.54 -12.22
CA VAL A 158 18.27 3.20 -11.65
C VAL A 158 19.58 2.53 -12.07
N ASP A 159 20.52 3.29 -12.65
CA ASP A 159 21.85 2.79 -12.95
C ASP A 159 22.67 2.56 -11.67
N LEU A 160 23.57 1.58 -11.71
CA LEU A 160 24.46 1.25 -10.59
C LEU A 160 25.23 2.49 -10.09
N GLY A 161 25.20 2.70 -8.77
CA GLY A 161 25.86 3.80 -8.08
C GLY A 161 25.11 5.13 -8.08
N ARG A 162 23.99 5.25 -8.80
CA ARG A 162 23.14 6.45 -8.75
C ARG A 162 22.52 6.63 -7.37
N GLN A 163 22.23 7.88 -7.04
CA GLN A 163 21.56 8.27 -5.81
C GLN A 163 20.07 8.49 -6.07
N LEU A 164 19.25 8.04 -5.12
CA LEU A 164 17.81 8.26 -5.10
C LEU A 164 17.42 8.91 -3.77
N GLU A 165 16.48 9.85 -3.83
CA GLU A 165 15.77 10.32 -2.64
C GLU A 165 14.69 9.30 -2.28
N VAL A 166 14.67 8.87 -1.02
CA VAL A 166 13.69 7.89 -0.53
C VAL A 166 13.07 8.38 0.79
N ALA A 167 11.91 7.82 1.09
CA ALA A 167 11.32 7.91 2.42
C ALA A 167 11.10 6.52 3.00
N PHE A 168 11.10 6.42 4.33
CA PHE A 168 10.92 5.16 5.05
C PHE A 168 10.25 5.36 6.42
N PHE A 169 9.58 4.34 6.96
CA PHE A 169 9.08 4.37 8.33
C PHE A 169 10.02 3.72 9.33
N THR A 170 10.55 2.55 9.00
CA THR A 170 11.40 1.76 9.90
C THR A 170 12.61 1.19 9.15
N VAL A 171 13.65 0.82 9.90
CA VAL A 171 14.79 0.09 9.35
C VAL A 171 14.36 -1.36 9.14
N ASP A 172 14.06 -1.70 7.89
CA ASP A 172 13.62 -3.02 7.44
C ASP A 172 14.33 -3.44 6.14
N ARG A 173 13.76 -4.37 5.38
CA ARG A 173 14.36 -4.89 4.13
C ARG A 173 13.72 -4.28 2.88
N GLY A 174 12.95 -3.21 3.00
CA GLY A 174 12.30 -2.49 1.91
C GLY A 174 10.77 -2.47 2.00
N GLU A 175 10.18 -3.12 3.00
CA GLU A 175 8.73 -3.19 3.19
C GLU A 175 8.09 -1.82 3.45
N SER A 176 8.81 -0.93 4.14
CA SER A 176 8.36 0.43 4.46
C SER A 176 9.12 1.52 3.70
N VAL A 177 9.77 1.20 2.58
CA VAL A 177 10.58 2.15 1.78
C VAL A 177 9.88 2.55 0.48
N ALA A 178 9.91 3.83 0.16
CA ALA A 178 9.41 4.37 -1.11
C ALA A 178 10.43 5.30 -1.78
N VAL A 179 10.56 5.18 -3.10
CA VAL A 179 11.42 6.04 -3.92
C VAL A 179 10.67 7.30 -4.36
N ASP A 180 11.27 8.45 -4.13
CA ASP A 180 10.77 9.75 -4.61
C ASP A 180 11.40 10.06 -5.97
N TRP A 181 10.77 9.57 -7.04
CA TRP A 181 11.27 9.77 -8.41
C TRP A 181 11.37 11.23 -8.81
N ALA A 182 10.48 12.08 -8.29
CA ALA A 182 10.47 13.50 -8.61
C ALA A 182 11.66 14.21 -7.95
N ALA A 183 11.88 13.97 -6.65
CA ALA A 183 13.01 14.54 -5.92
C ALA A 183 14.36 13.99 -6.41
N SER A 184 14.43 12.71 -6.79
CA SER A 184 15.65 12.07 -7.28
C SER A 184 16.17 12.68 -8.60
N ARG A 185 15.31 13.29 -9.42
CA ARG A 185 15.73 14.00 -10.65
C ARG A 185 16.44 15.33 -10.38
N ALA A 186 16.37 15.84 -9.15
CA ALA A 186 16.99 17.11 -8.77
C ALA A 186 18.39 16.94 -8.11
N LEU A 187 18.87 15.70 -7.99
CA LEU A 187 20.21 15.36 -7.49
C LEU A 187 21.29 15.53 -8.55
#